data_AF-A0A093ZNJ6-F1
#
_entry.id   AF-A0A093ZNJ6-F1
#
_cell.length_a   1.000
_cell.length_b   1.000
_cell.length_c   1.000
_cell.angle_alpha   90.00
_cell.angle_beta   90.00
_cell.angle_gamma   90.00
#
_symmetry.space_group_name_H-M   'P 1'
#
loop_
_entity.id
_entity.type
_entity.pdbx_description
1 polymer ?
#
loop_
_entity_poly.entity_id
_entity_poly.type
_entity_poly.pdbx_seq_one_letter_code
_entity_poly.pdbx_strand_id
1 'polypeptide(L)'
;MPPIICHLQPRHKAHLGGDKTNPQGLELTNPSTPLSSLVPTVAFIQRSLSACARRILSSPNNAPRYTRTMATTADNPGAAPTEGMPTPTTADVPKPTKLHGRAFYESIGSPKFVLAPMVDQSEFAWRMLTRSYMTPESSKDLLAYTPMLHARLFTTAHKFRANYFQPTRSGLPSPPISAPPADSPDIHLDGNPSIDRPLFVQFCANTPEDLLAAAQYVAPFCDAVDLNLGCPQGIARKGNYGAFLQEDQELIYSLINTLHTNLNVPVTAKIRVLETREATLAYAKKVLSAGASILTVHGRLREAKGHKTGLADWGAIRYLRDNLPRETVIFANGNILCRGDIERCLEATGADAVMSAEGNLYDPAIFAEAPAVGEEGSAYWRGRDGRGGFRMDEAMRRYLDILYKYVFEQAPPERRALYVPGQKEARGPPTPDAEDEPARKRMKSGDEGAEVAAEDAQKVAEETTTAAQPATTENSETAPKSKKAAKKQKREKVSSPNLVAMQPHCFHLLRALVSKHHSVRDALARCRPGDMEAYEGVLGMVERVVEEGIREYEATGGASYHDALEGEKGNVLSASGYVGVGLETEGDVKGGAVEYETSVAAVRECKRPWWVCQAYVRPLPMEAMAKGSLTM
;
A
#
# COMPACT_ATOMS: atom_id res chain seq x y z
N MET A 1 36.58 -54.66 1.24
CA MET A 1 36.01 -56.03 1.12
C MET A 1 35.19 -56.33 2.37
N PRO A 2 33.96 -56.84 2.25
CA PRO A 2 33.07 -56.67 1.11
C PRO A 2 31.65 -56.14 1.47
N PRO A 3 30.99 -55.56 0.46
CA PRO A 3 29.56 -55.23 0.40
C PRO A 3 28.74 -56.36 -0.26
N ILE A 4 27.40 -56.25 -0.23
CA ILE A 4 26.43 -57.06 -1.00
C ILE A 4 25.46 -56.02 -1.61
N ILE A 5 25.46 -55.67 -2.91
CA ILE A 5 25.15 -56.37 -4.18
C ILE A 5 23.65 -56.59 -4.45
N CYS A 6 23.19 -55.96 -5.54
CA CYS A 6 22.25 -56.37 -6.62
C CYS A 6 21.22 -55.27 -6.93
N HIS A 7 20.83 -54.92 -8.16
CA HIS A 7 21.38 -55.06 -9.52
C HIS A 7 20.48 -54.18 -10.41
N LEU A 8 21.05 -53.50 -11.40
CA LEU A 8 20.37 -52.67 -12.39
C LEU A 8 20.38 -53.38 -13.76
N GLN A 9 19.37 -53.03 -14.59
CA GLN A 9 19.23 -53.16 -16.05
C GLN A 9 18.55 -54.44 -16.64
N PRO A 10 18.18 -54.45 -17.94
CA PRO A 10 17.13 -53.66 -18.62
C PRO A 10 16.27 -54.56 -19.54
N ARG A 11 15.30 -54.03 -20.32
CA ARG A 11 14.67 -54.55 -21.58
C ARG A 11 13.36 -53.77 -21.82
N HIS A 12 12.87 -53.39 -23.00
CA HIS A 12 13.22 -53.63 -24.41
C HIS A 12 12.58 -52.49 -25.25
N LYS A 13 13.32 -51.95 -26.23
CA LYS A 13 12.76 -51.30 -27.45
C LYS A 13 12.61 -52.37 -28.53
N ALA A 14 11.56 -52.27 -29.35
CA ALA A 14 11.46 -52.94 -30.64
C ALA A 14 11.05 -51.92 -31.72
N HIS A 15 11.72 -52.04 -32.86
CA HIS A 15 11.67 -51.24 -34.08
C HIS A 15 10.45 -51.53 -34.96
N LEU A 16 10.18 -50.60 -35.89
CA LEU A 16 9.96 -50.75 -37.36
C LEU A 16 9.15 -49.51 -37.80
N GLY A 17 9.41 -48.76 -38.88
CA GLY A 17 10.35 -48.77 -39.99
C GLY A 17 9.94 -47.58 -40.86
N GLY A 18 10.90 -46.85 -41.43
CA GLY A 18 10.60 -45.69 -42.27
C GLY A 18 10.17 -46.07 -43.69
N ASP A 19 9.48 -45.16 -44.36
CA ASP A 19 9.81 -44.88 -45.76
C ASP A 19 9.51 -43.42 -46.13
N LYS A 20 10.35 -42.89 -47.00
CA LYS A 20 10.37 -41.52 -47.52
C LYS A 20 9.49 -41.45 -48.76
N THR A 21 8.84 -40.31 -49.01
CA THR A 21 8.86 -39.59 -50.30
C THR A 21 8.04 -38.30 -50.20
N ASN A 22 8.63 -37.23 -50.72
CA ASN A 22 8.11 -35.87 -50.93
C ASN A 22 7.88 -35.70 -52.45
N PRO A 23 7.55 -34.50 -52.99
CA PRO A 23 6.44 -33.55 -52.79
C PRO A 23 5.53 -33.48 -54.05
N GLN A 24 4.43 -32.72 -53.99
CA GLN A 24 4.06 -31.73 -55.04
C GLN A 24 2.82 -30.93 -54.61
N GLY A 25 2.87 -29.61 -54.84
CA GLY A 25 1.83 -28.66 -54.45
C GLY A 25 0.75 -28.44 -55.52
N LEU A 26 -0.17 -27.53 -55.19
CA LEU A 26 -0.99 -26.61 -56.01
C LEU A 26 -2.22 -26.26 -55.16
N GLU A 27 -2.35 -25.02 -54.69
CA GLU A 27 -3.07 -23.89 -55.32
C GLU A 27 -4.59 -23.86 -55.02
N LEU A 28 -4.98 -22.76 -54.37
CA LEU A 28 -6.17 -21.92 -54.58
C LEU A 28 -7.55 -22.59 -54.77
N THR A 29 -8.50 -22.26 -53.89
CA THR A 29 -9.59 -21.29 -54.19
C THR A 29 -10.67 -21.32 -53.09
N ASN A 30 -11.02 -20.12 -52.58
CA ASN A 30 -12.36 -19.83 -52.06
C ASN A 30 -13.32 -19.66 -53.26
N PRO A 31 -14.62 -19.92 -53.09
CA PRO A 31 -15.50 -18.77 -52.89
C PRO A 31 -16.68 -19.00 -51.91
N SER A 32 -17.12 -17.86 -51.42
CA SER A 32 -18.36 -17.50 -50.72
C SER A 32 -19.65 -17.94 -51.42
N THR A 33 -20.71 -18.26 -50.67
CA THR A 33 -21.98 -17.49 -50.55
C THR A 33 -23.03 -18.19 -49.65
N PRO A 34 -24.06 -17.46 -49.15
CA PRO A 34 -24.80 -17.73 -47.91
C PRO A 34 -26.25 -18.21 -48.13
N LEU A 35 -26.99 -18.52 -47.04
CA LEU A 35 -28.44 -18.26 -46.79
C LEU A 35 -28.96 -19.26 -45.72
N SER A 36 -29.32 -18.79 -44.53
CA SER A 36 -30.69 -18.56 -44.02
C SER A 36 -31.45 -19.79 -43.48
N SER A 37 -31.89 -19.64 -42.23
CA SER A 37 -33.12 -20.17 -41.61
C SER A 37 -33.42 -21.66 -41.68
N LEU A 38 -33.54 -22.32 -40.51
CA LEU A 38 -34.76 -23.03 -40.09
C LEU A 38 -34.57 -23.65 -38.70
N VAL A 39 -35.44 -23.25 -37.78
CA VAL A 39 -35.85 -23.99 -36.57
C VAL A 39 -36.97 -24.95 -37.03
N PRO A 40 -37.03 -26.22 -36.56
CA PRO A 40 -37.92 -26.54 -35.44
C PRO A 40 -37.43 -27.64 -34.47
N THR A 41 -37.64 -27.35 -33.17
CA THR A 41 -38.26 -28.13 -32.08
C THR A 41 -38.30 -29.67 -32.10
N VAL A 42 -37.92 -30.27 -30.94
CA VAL A 42 -38.57 -31.37 -30.15
C VAL A 42 -37.47 -32.07 -29.32
N ALA A 43 -37.25 -31.75 -28.04
CA ALA A 43 -37.89 -32.28 -26.81
C ALA A 43 -37.54 -33.74 -26.45
N PHE A 44 -36.76 -33.92 -25.35
CA PHE A 44 -36.60 -35.04 -24.37
C PHE A 44 -35.13 -35.00 -23.89
N ILE A 45 -34.72 -34.86 -22.62
CA ILE A 45 -35.11 -35.51 -21.36
C ILE A 45 -34.75 -34.57 -20.18
N GLN A 46 -35.68 -34.44 -19.23
CA GLN A 46 -35.46 -33.86 -17.90
C GLN A 46 -35.91 -34.89 -16.84
N ARG A 47 -35.03 -35.20 -15.88
CA ARG A 47 -35.22 -35.87 -14.56
C ARG A 47 -33.80 -36.00 -13.99
N SER A 48 -33.35 -35.30 -12.96
CA SER A 48 -33.75 -35.20 -11.54
C SER A 48 -32.67 -34.25 -10.93
N LEU A 49 -32.86 -33.33 -10.00
CA LEU A 49 -33.43 -33.40 -8.66
C LEU A 49 -33.72 -31.95 -8.21
N SER A 50 -34.95 -31.65 -7.83
CA SER A 50 -35.26 -30.54 -6.92
C SER A 50 -36.35 -31.05 -6.00
N ALA A 51 -36.04 -31.14 -4.71
CA ALA A 51 -37.01 -31.31 -3.66
C ALA A 51 -36.58 -30.46 -2.46
N CYS A 52 -37.57 -29.78 -1.90
CA CYS A 52 -37.54 -29.02 -0.64
C CYS A 52 -36.97 -27.60 -0.68
N ALA A 53 -37.86 -26.62 -0.94
CA ALA A 53 -38.12 -25.49 -0.02
C ALA A 53 -38.78 -24.31 -0.78
N ARG A 54 -40.12 -24.25 -0.79
CA ARG A 54 -40.87 -22.99 -0.92
C ARG A 54 -42.34 -23.13 -0.48
N ARG A 55 -42.59 -22.77 0.77
CA ARG A 55 -43.81 -22.16 1.35
C ARG A 55 -43.43 -21.87 2.81
N ILE A 56 -43.39 -20.63 3.28
CA ILE A 56 -44.55 -19.86 3.74
C ILE A 56 -44.13 -18.37 3.82
N LEU A 57 -44.98 -17.47 3.34
CA LEU A 57 -45.00 -16.05 3.70
C LEU A 57 -46.04 -15.86 4.81
N SER A 58 -45.64 -15.30 5.97
CA SER A 58 -46.42 -14.31 6.74
C SER A 58 -45.75 -13.95 8.08
N SER A 59 -45.52 -12.64 8.26
CA SER A 59 -45.42 -11.85 9.49
C SER A 59 -44.10 -11.67 10.28
N PRO A 60 -43.94 -10.52 10.97
CA PRO A 60 -42.66 -9.87 11.27
C PRO A 60 -42.29 -9.82 12.77
N ASN A 61 -41.12 -9.24 13.05
CA ASN A 61 -40.63 -8.72 14.34
C ASN A 61 -40.39 -9.73 15.47
N ASN A 62 -39.11 -9.92 15.84
CA ASN A 62 -38.75 -10.04 17.26
C ASN A 62 -37.28 -9.67 17.52
N ALA A 63 -37.08 -8.46 18.05
CA ALA A 63 -35.88 -8.07 18.78
C ALA A 63 -36.24 -8.09 20.27
N PRO A 64 -35.42 -8.67 21.16
CA PRO A 64 -35.76 -8.72 22.58
C PRO A 64 -35.53 -7.36 23.23
N ARG A 65 -36.61 -6.62 23.47
CA ARG A 65 -36.64 -5.48 24.40
C ARG A 65 -36.65 -6.01 25.83
N TYR A 66 -35.58 -5.76 26.59
CA TYR A 66 -35.63 -5.81 28.04
C TYR A 66 -36.29 -4.53 28.55
N THR A 67 -37.56 -4.62 28.94
CA THR A 67 -38.22 -3.62 29.80
C THR A 67 -37.89 -3.94 31.25
N ARG A 68 -37.31 -3.01 32.00
CA ARG A 68 -37.35 -3.06 33.47
C ARG A 68 -37.91 -1.75 34.03
N THR A 69 -39.00 -1.95 34.75
CA THR A 69 -39.88 -1.03 35.46
C THR A 69 -39.13 -0.17 36.49
N MET A 70 -39.40 1.13 36.47
CA MET A 70 -39.11 2.06 37.56
C MET A 70 -40.10 1.81 38.70
N ALA A 71 -39.59 1.61 39.92
CA ALA A 71 -40.36 1.75 41.15
C ALA A 71 -39.54 2.56 42.15
N THR A 72 -40.12 3.70 42.54
CA THR A 72 -39.68 4.64 43.57
C THR A 72 -40.07 4.14 44.97
N THR A 73 -39.23 4.38 45.99
CA THR A 73 -39.65 4.83 47.34
C THR A 73 -38.48 5.29 48.21
N ALA A 74 -38.79 6.20 49.13
CA ALA A 74 -37.94 7.06 49.95
C ALA A 74 -37.41 6.46 51.27
N ASP A 75 -36.33 7.10 51.76
CA ASP A 75 -35.93 7.53 53.12
C ASP A 75 -36.04 6.68 54.42
N ASN A 76 -34.87 6.64 55.10
CA ASN A 76 -34.57 6.83 56.55
C ASN A 76 -34.63 5.63 57.57
N PRO A 77 -34.00 5.70 58.78
CA PRO A 77 -32.55 5.63 59.07
C PRO A 77 -32.13 4.70 60.26
N GLY A 78 -30.83 4.41 60.42
CA GLY A 78 -30.16 4.13 61.71
C GLY A 78 -29.93 2.67 62.15
N ALA A 79 -28.65 2.29 62.40
CA ALA A 79 -28.15 1.48 63.54
C ALA A 79 -26.66 1.10 63.36
N ALA A 80 -25.99 0.85 64.49
CA ALA A 80 -24.54 0.81 64.74
C ALA A 80 -23.82 -0.53 64.37
N PRO A 81 -22.49 -0.70 64.61
CA PRO A 81 -21.58 -1.53 63.81
C PRO A 81 -21.50 -3.01 64.25
N THR A 82 -21.23 -3.91 63.30
CA THR A 82 -20.84 -5.30 63.57
C THR A 82 -19.71 -5.77 62.66
N GLU A 83 -18.87 -6.61 63.26
CA GLU A 83 -17.52 -7.00 62.87
C GLU A 83 -17.38 -7.84 61.58
N GLY A 84 -16.16 -7.74 61.03
CA GLY A 84 -15.41 -8.68 60.19
C GLY A 84 -16.12 -9.87 59.52
N MET A 85 -16.16 -9.84 58.19
CA MET A 85 -16.17 -11.04 57.35
C MET A 85 -15.12 -10.92 56.23
N PRO A 86 -14.46 -12.04 55.85
CA PRO A 86 -13.32 -12.04 54.94
C PRO A 86 -13.75 -11.66 53.52
N THR A 87 -12.95 -10.82 52.88
CA THR A 87 -13.05 -10.51 51.45
C THR A 87 -13.02 -11.81 50.63
N PRO A 88 -14.00 -12.06 49.75
CA PRO A 88 -13.92 -13.18 48.83
C PRO A 88 -12.76 -12.96 47.88
N THR A 89 -11.81 -13.89 47.88
CA THR A 89 -10.74 -13.99 46.89
C THR A 89 -11.39 -13.98 45.51
N THR A 90 -11.03 -13.00 44.69
CA THR A 90 -11.44 -12.93 43.29
C THR A 90 -11.01 -14.22 42.61
N ALA A 91 -11.98 -15.09 42.34
CA ALA A 91 -11.76 -16.28 41.53
C ALA A 91 -11.18 -15.84 40.18
N ASP A 92 -10.04 -16.43 39.81
CA ASP A 92 -9.37 -16.25 38.52
C ASP A 92 -10.37 -16.55 37.41
N VAL A 93 -10.91 -15.51 36.78
CA VAL A 93 -11.59 -15.63 35.48
C VAL A 93 -10.51 -16.09 34.50
N PRO A 94 -10.66 -17.24 33.82
CA PRO A 94 -9.67 -17.72 32.86
C PRO A 94 -9.43 -16.62 31.82
N LYS A 95 -8.20 -16.09 31.78
CA LYS A 95 -7.84 -15.12 30.74
C LYS A 95 -8.09 -15.80 29.38
N PRO A 96 -8.83 -15.17 28.46
CA PRO A 96 -9.05 -15.74 27.14
C PRO A 96 -7.71 -16.08 26.50
N THR A 97 -7.59 -17.31 26.02
CA THR A 97 -6.33 -17.80 25.45
C THR A 97 -6.00 -17.01 24.19
N LYS A 98 -4.89 -16.28 24.22
CA LYS A 98 -4.39 -15.55 23.05
C LYS A 98 -4.06 -16.55 21.94
N LEU A 99 -4.74 -16.42 20.79
CA LEU A 99 -4.42 -17.19 19.60
C LEU A 99 -3.02 -16.85 19.10
N HIS A 100 -2.31 -17.83 18.54
CA HIS A 100 -0.93 -17.66 18.10
C HIS A 100 -0.67 -18.48 16.83
N GLY A 101 0.34 -18.09 16.05
CA GLY A 101 0.72 -18.80 14.82
C GLY A 101 -0.42 -18.90 13.80
N ARG A 102 -0.54 -20.08 13.16
CA ARG A 102 -1.59 -20.34 12.17
C ARG A 102 -3.00 -20.17 12.72
N ALA A 103 -3.28 -20.57 13.96
CA ALA A 103 -4.62 -20.42 14.55
C ALA A 103 -5.06 -18.95 14.62
N PHE A 104 -4.12 -18.03 14.92
CA PHE A 104 -4.40 -16.60 14.83
C PHE A 104 -4.65 -16.15 13.39
N TYR A 105 -3.80 -16.55 12.45
CA TYR A 105 -3.95 -16.21 11.04
C TYR A 105 -5.28 -16.67 10.45
N GLU A 106 -5.73 -17.87 10.78
CA GLU A 106 -7.04 -18.41 10.41
C GLU A 106 -8.19 -17.64 11.05
N SER A 107 -8.04 -17.22 12.32
CA SER A 107 -9.08 -16.45 13.02
C SER A 107 -9.36 -15.07 12.41
N ILE A 108 -8.39 -14.49 11.72
CA ILE A 108 -8.54 -13.21 11.00
C ILE A 108 -8.92 -13.40 9.52
N GLY A 109 -9.30 -14.62 9.13
CA GLY A 109 -9.78 -14.94 7.77
C GLY A 109 -8.70 -15.37 6.78
N SER A 110 -7.48 -15.67 7.23
CA SER A 110 -6.34 -16.05 6.38
C SER A 110 -6.13 -15.11 5.18
N PRO A 111 -5.97 -13.79 5.41
CA PRO A 111 -5.85 -12.82 4.34
C PRO A 111 -4.65 -13.14 3.45
N LYS A 112 -4.86 -13.12 2.13
CA LYS A 112 -3.81 -13.37 1.12
C LYS A 112 -3.15 -12.09 0.62
N PHE A 113 -3.84 -10.95 0.76
CA PHE A 113 -3.37 -9.66 0.32
C PHE A 113 -2.95 -8.82 1.51
N VAL A 114 -1.75 -8.24 1.43
CA VAL A 114 -1.21 -7.43 2.53
C VAL A 114 -0.76 -6.06 2.02
N LEU A 115 -1.40 -5.00 2.50
CA LEU A 115 -0.94 -3.62 2.30
C LEU A 115 0.22 -3.35 3.28
N ALA A 116 1.40 -3.03 2.73
CA ALA A 116 2.62 -2.89 3.51
C ALA A 116 2.63 -1.66 4.43
N PRO A 117 3.40 -1.71 5.54
CA PRO A 117 3.67 -0.52 6.33
C PRO A 117 4.58 0.44 5.55
N MET A 118 4.12 1.66 5.33
CA MET A 118 4.81 2.69 4.57
C MET A 118 4.68 4.03 5.31
N VAL A 119 5.83 4.59 5.72
CA VAL A 119 5.88 5.87 6.47
C VAL A 119 5.33 6.99 5.59
N ASP A 120 4.35 7.73 6.12
CA ASP A 120 3.63 8.84 5.45
C ASP A 120 2.88 8.40 4.16
N GLN A 121 2.44 7.14 4.11
CA GLN A 121 1.90 6.50 2.90
C GLN A 121 0.85 5.39 3.13
N SER A 122 0.61 4.97 4.37
CA SER A 122 -0.28 3.84 4.71
C SER A 122 -1.29 4.23 5.79
N GLU A 123 -1.60 5.52 5.87
CA GLU A 123 -2.60 6.09 6.76
C GLU A 123 -3.99 5.53 6.42
N PHE A 124 -4.92 5.67 7.37
CA PHE A 124 -6.29 5.20 7.26
C PHE A 124 -6.94 5.51 5.91
N ALA A 125 -6.86 6.75 5.41
CA ALA A 125 -7.46 7.15 4.14
C ALA A 125 -6.90 6.35 2.94
N TRP A 126 -5.61 6.03 2.94
CA TRP A 126 -5.01 5.22 1.87
C TRP A 126 -5.42 3.75 1.96
N ARG A 127 -5.51 3.21 3.18
CA ARG A 127 -6.05 1.85 3.41
C ARG A 127 -7.49 1.75 2.93
N MET A 128 -8.31 2.76 3.22
CA MET A 128 -9.69 2.84 2.72
C MET A 128 -9.73 2.96 1.20
N LEU A 129 -8.80 3.71 0.59
CA LEU A 129 -8.71 3.80 -0.87
C LEU A 129 -8.45 2.42 -1.47
N THR A 130 -7.50 1.67 -0.92
CA THR A 130 -7.23 0.30 -1.38
C THR A 130 -8.45 -0.62 -1.22
N ARG A 131 -9.09 -0.61 -0.03
CA ARG A 131 -10.29 -1.43 0.24
C ARG A 131 -11.46 -1.06 -0.67
N SER A 132 -11.59 0.20 -1.07
CA SER A 132 -12.72 0.67 -1.87
C SER A 132 -12.79 0.07 -3.28
N TYR A 133 -11.68 -0.45 -3.81
CA TYR A 133 -11.65 -1.17 -5.08
C TYR A 133 -12.11 -2.62 -4.96
N MET A 134 -12.26 -3.12 -3.74
CA MET A 134 -12.63 -4.51 -3.45
C MET A 134 -14.12 -4.61 -3.12
N THR A 135 -14.72 -5.76 -3.41
CA THR A 135 -16.07 -6.10 -2.91
C THR A 135 -16.05 -6.25 -1.38
N PRO A 136 -17.18 -6.07 -0.69
CA PRO A 136 -17.26 -6.31 0.76
C PRO A 136 -16.72 -7.69 1.17
N GLU A 137 -16.96 -8.72 0.35
CA GLU A 137 -16.49 -10.08 0.56
C GLU A 137 -14.97 -10.17 0.39
N SER A 138 -14.43 -9.74 -0.75
CA SER A 138 -12.99 -9.83 -1.03
C SER A 138 -12.16 -8.87 -0.18
N SER A 139 -12.74 -7.77 0.33
CA SER A 139 -12.05 -6.82 1.20
C SER A 139 -11.56 -7.45 2.51
N LYS A 140 -12.18 -8.57 2.94
CA LYS A 140 -11.77 -9.34 4.10
C LYS A 140 -10.45 -10.09 3.88
N ASP A 141 -10.09 -10.36 2.62
CA ASP A 141 -8.81 -10.97 2.25
C ASP A 141 -7.65 -9.97 2.30
N LEU A 142 -7.94 -8.68 2.52
CA LEU A 142 -6.94 -7.64 2.69
C LEU A 142 -6.65 -7.39 4.18
N LEU A 143 -5.41 -7.72 4.55
CA LEU A 143 -4.78 -7.21 5.77
C LEU A 143 -4.02 -5.94 5.44
N ALA A 144 -4.08 -4.95 6.32
CA ALA A 144 -3.32 -3.73 6.16
C ALA A 144 -2.44 -3.44 7.38
N TYR A 145 -1.42 -2.63 7.15
CA TYR A 145 -0.53 -2.14 8.19
C TYR A 145 -0.67 -0.62 8.34
N THR A 146 -0.45 -0.11 9.54
CA THR A 146 -0.20 1.32 9.75
C THR A 146 1.18 1.73 9.19
N PRO A 147 1.46 3.04 9.08
CA PRO A 147 2.83 3.52 9.00
C PRO A 147 3.67 2.99 10.17
N MET A 148 4.99 2.92 9.97
CA MET A 148 5.91 2.56 11.06
C MET A 148 5.96 3.68 12.10
N LEU A 149 5.59 3.36 13.34
CA LEU A 149 5.53 4.29 14.47
C LEU A 149 6.78 4.15 15.36
N HIS A 150 7.36 5.25 15.81
CA HIS A 150 8.50 5.18 16.74
C HIS A 150 8.02 5.01 18.18
N ALA A 151 8.29 3.87 18.81
CA ALA A 151 7.71 3.51 20.12
C ALA A 151 7.99 4.55 21.22
N ARG A 152 9.27 4.92 21.44
CA ARG A 152 9.63 5.95 22.43
C ARG A 152 8.92 7.29 22.22
N LEU A 153 8.87 7.79 20.99
CA LEU A 153 8.17 9.05 20.69
C LEU A 153 6.66 8.91 20.86
N PHE A 154 6.10 7.76 20.52
CA PHE A 154 4.69 7.46 20.71
C PHE A 154 4.27 7.51 22.18
N THR A 155 5.11 6.96 23.07
CA THR A 155 4.89 6.97 24.51
C THR A 155 5.09 8.37 25.10
N THR A 156 6.22 9.01 24.79
CA THR A 156 6.68 10.24 25.48
C THR A 156 6.12 11.54 24.91
N ALA A 157 5.68 11.57 23.65
CA ALA A 157 5.21 12.79 22.99
C ALA A 157 3.76 12.65 22.52
N HIS A 158 2.81 13.17 23.30
CA HIS A 158 1.38 13.19 22.96
C HIS A 158 1.11 13.75 21.55
N LYS A 159 1.83 14.82 21.17
CA LYS A 159 1.73 15.40 19.83
C LYS A 159 2.19 14.46 18.72
N PHE A 160 3.25 13.68 18.94
CA PHE A 160 3.66 12.66 17.98
C PHE A 160 2.55 11.63 17.82
N ARG A 161 2.03 11.12 18.94
CA ARG A 161 0.94 10.14 18.95
C ARG A 161 -0.28 10.61 18.15
N ALA A 162 -0.78 11.81 18.45
CA ALA A 162 -1.95 12.39 17.79
C ALA A 162 -1.74 12.67 16.28
N ASN A 163 -0.49 12.88 15.86
CA ASN A 163 -0.17 13.19 14.46
C ASN A 163 0.02 11.95 13.58
N TYR A 164 0.22 10.77 14.17
CA TYR A 164 0.58 9.56 13.42
C TYR A 164 -0.37 8.37 13.66
N PHE A 165 -1.20 8.39 14.70
CA PHE A 165 -2.20 7.36 14.93
C PHE A 165 -3.47 7.97 15.53
N GLN A 166 -4.59 7.82 14.83
CA GLN A 166 -5.88 8.38 15.21
C GLN A 166 -6.93 7.25 15.22
N PRO A 167 -6.92 6.37 16.24
CA PRO A 167 -7.90 5.30 16.31
C PRO A 167 -9.28 5.79 16.67
N THR A 168 -9.41 6.98 17.29
CA THR A 168 -10.69 7.63 17.59
C THR A 168 -10.74 9.08 17.16
N ARG A 169 -11.96 9.60 16.97
CA ARG A 169 -12.22 11.02 16.66
C ARG A 169 -11.67 11.95 17.74
N SER A 170 -11.85 11.57 18.99
CA SER A 170 -11.34 12.26 20.17
C SER A 170 -9.84 12.05 20.43
N GLY A 171 -9.15 11.25 19.60
CA GLY A 171 -7.74 10.88 19.79
C GLY A 171 -7.54 9.63 20.66
N LEU A 172 -6.30 9.39 21.09
CA LEU A 172 -5.99 8.23 21.93
C LEU A 172 -6.32 8.50 23.41
N PRO A 173 -7.07 7.60 24.07
CA PRO A 173 -7.27 7.66 25.51
C PRO A 173 -5.94 7.67 26.27
N SER A 174 -5.88 8.45 27.34
CA SER A 174 -4.76 8.47 28.29
C SER A 174 -5.33 8.46 29.72
N PRO A 175 -5.07 7.43 30.54
CA PRO A 175 -4.18 6.28 30.31
C PRO A 175 -4.69 5.31 29.21
N PRO A 176 -3.83 4.37 28.73
CA PRO A 176 -4.27 3.31 27.82
C PRO A 176 -5.48 2.55 28.36
N ILE A 177 -6.42 2.22 27.49
CA ILE A 177 -7.59 1.41 27.82
C ILE A 177 -7.36 -0.04 27.40
N SER A 178 -8.02 -1.00 28.04
CA SER A 178 -7.88 -2.42 27.70
C SER A 178 -8.76 -2.86 26.52
N ALA A 179 -9.86 -2.15 26.26
CA ALA A 179 -10.77 -2.39 25.15
C ALA A 179 -11.49 -1.09 24.78
N PRO A 180 -11.88 -0.87 23.50
CA PRO A 180 -12.68 0.29 23.12
C PRO A 180 -14.10 0.24 23.73
N PRO A 181 -14.74 1.39 24.02
CA PRO A 181 -16.13 1.43 24.51
C PRO A 181 -17.11 0.83 23.49
N ALA A 182 -17.95 -0.13 23.91
CA ALA A 182 -18.81 -0.92 23.01
C ALA A 182 -19.91 -0.14 22.27
N ASP A 183 -20.40 0.97 22.84
CA ASP A 183 -21.63 1.63 22.41
C ASP A 183 -21.43 3.03 21.80
N SER A 184 -20.20 3.43 21.48
CA SER A 184 -19.99 4.77 20.91
C SER A 184 -20.04 4.74 19.38
N PRO A 185 -21.01 5.42 18.74
CA PRO A 185 -21.13 5.47 17.28
C PRO A 185 -20.03 6.31 16.61
N ASP A 186 -19.14 6.94 17.39
CA ASP A 186 -18.29 8.06 16.93
C ASP A 186 -16.80 7.90 17.25
N ILE A 187 -16.33 6.66 17.49
CA ILE A 187 -14.99 6.45 18.07
C ILE A 187 -13.96 5.82 17.16
N HIS A 188 -14.22 5.47 15.89
CA HIS A 188 -13.25 4.66 15.16
C HIS A 188 -12.83 5.16 13.78
N LEU A 189 -11.54 5.49 13.66
CA LEU A 189 -10.82 5.69 12.39
C LEU A 189 -9.80 4.56 12.21
N ASP A 190 -8.53 4.75 12.61
CA ASP A 190 -7.54 3.67 12.55
C ASP A 190 -8.03 2.46 13.37
N GLY A 191 -8.09 1.29 12.72
CA GLY A 191 -8.51 0.06 13.39
C GLY A 191 -10.02 -0.09 13.57
N ASN A 192 -10.82 0.68 12.83
CA ASN A 192 -12.27 0.55 12.84
C ASN A 192 -12.71 -0.91 12.57
N PRO A 193 -13.44 -1.55 13.51
CA PRO A 193 -13.82 -2.95 13.39
C PRO A 193 -14.64 -3.31 12.15
N SER A 194 -15.35 -2.34 11.58
CA SER A 194 -16.25 -2.58 10.44
C SER A 194 -15.58 -2.38 9.07
N ILE A 195 -14.55 -1.52 8.98
CA ILE A 195 -14.02 -1.07 7.69
C ILE A 195 -12.50 -1.11 7.56
N ASP A 196 -11.73 -1.18 8.65
CA ASP A 196 -10.27 -1.08 8.61
C ASP A 196 -9.54 -2.33 9.12
N ARG A 197 -10.27 -3.30 9.69
CA ARG A 197 -9.70 -4.58 10.15
C ARG A 197 -9.82 -5.68 9.07
N PRO A 198 -8.87 -6.63 8.98
CA PRO A 198 -7.72 -6.80 9.88
C PRO A 198 -6.62 -5.74 9.68
N LEU A 199 -6.12 -5.19 10.80
CA LEU A 199 -5.10 -4.14 10.86
C LEU A 199 -3.96 -4.53 11.81
N PHE A 200 -2.73 -4.47 11.33
CA PHE A 200 -1.53 -4.60 12.16
C PHE A 200 -0.89 -3.23 12.40
N VAL A 201 -0.57 -2.91 13.65
CA VAL A 201 0.10 -1.65 14.00
C VAL A 201 1.60 -1.92 14.14
N GLN A 202 2.41 -1.26 13.30
CA GLN A 202 3.85 -1.50 13.27
C GLN A 202 4.63 -0.45 14.07
N PHE A 203 5.53 -0.92 14.93
CA PHE A 203 6.50 -0.08 15.63
C PHE A 203 7.94 -0.31 15.17
N CYS A 204 8.76 0.73 15.28
CA CYS A 204 10.19 0.60 15.48
C CYS A 204 10.56 0.93 16.93
N ALA A 205 11.50 0.16 17.48
CA ALA A 205 11.99 0.30 18.83
C ALA A 205 13.36 -0.38 18.98
N ASN A 206 14.05 -0.08 20.07
CA ASN A 206 15.29 -0.72 20.49
C ASN A 206 15.39 -0.84 22.02
N THR A 207 14.26 -0.69 22.71
CA THR A 207 14.12 -0.83 24.16
C THR A 207 12.79 -1.53 24.45
N PRO A 208 12.79 -2.70 25.11
CA PRO A 208 11.56 -3.47 25.37
C PRO A 208 10.48 -2.71 26.13
N GLU A 209 10.88 -1.86 27.08
CA GLU A 209 9.96 -1.10 27.93
C GLU A 209 9.21 -0.03 27.13
N ASP A 210 9.92 0.75 26.31
CA ASP A 210 9.32 1.75 25.42
C ASP A 210 8.37 1.09 24.40
N LEU A 211 8.77 -0.07 23.86
CA LEU A 211 7.97 -0.83 22.92
C LEU A 211 6.68 -1.34 23.56
N LEU A 212 6.74 -1.93 24.76
CA LEU A 212 5.57 -2.42 25.48
C LEU A 212 4.62 -1.28 25.84
N ALA A 213 5.14 -0.18 26.38
CA ALA A 213 4.35 0.99 26.74
C ALA A 213 3.59 1.57 25.53
N ALA A 214 4.25 1.64 24.36
CA ALA A 214 3.60 2.10 23.13
C ALA A 214 2.55 1.10 22.63
N ALA A 215 2.87 -0.20 22.67
CA ALA A 215 1.98 -1.26 22.19
C ALA A 215 0.68 -1.37 22.98
N GLN A 216 0.71 -1.09 24.29
CA GLN A 216 -0.48 -1.09 25.15
C GLN A 216 -1.53 -0.04 24.73
N TYR A 217 -1.13 1.08 24.13
CA TYR A 217 -2.06 2.08 23.61
C TYR A 217 -2.83 1.60 22.38
N VAL A 218 -2.22 0.75 21.55
CA VAL A 218 -2.77 0.40 20.23
C VAL A 218 -3.43 -0.97 20.21
N ALA A 219 -3.08 -1.87 21.14
CA ALA A 219 -3.62 -3.22 21.25
C ALA A 219 -5.16 -3.30 21.22
N PRO A 220 -5.94 -2.36 21.81
CA PRO A 220 -7.40 -2.36 21.70
C PRO A 220 -7.94 -2.11 20.28
N PHE A 221 -7.12 -1.51 19.40
CA PHE A 221 -7.51 -0.98 18.10
C PHE A 221 -6.85 -1.74 16.95
N CYS A 222 -6.22 -2.88 17.19
CA CYS A 222 -5.58 -3.67 16.14
C CYS A 222 -5.70 -5.18 16.39
N ASP A 223 -5.40 -5.96 15.35
CA ASP A 223 -5.43 -7.42 15.39
C ASP A 223 -4.09 -8.01 15.80
N ALA A 224 -2.98 -7.30 15.52
CA ALA A 224 -1.66 -7.60 16.04
C ALA A 224 -0.79 -6.34 16.14
N VAL A 225 0.28 -6.46 16.95
CA VAL A 225 1.38 -5.49 16.99
C VAL A 225 2.57 -6.07 16.24
N ASP A 226 3.11 -5.32 15.28
CA ASP A 226 4.24 -5.75 14.46
C ASP A 226 5.54 -5.01 14.85
N LEU A 227 6.66 -5.73 14.88
CA LEU A 227 7.98 -5.15 15.04
C LEU A 227 8.68 -5.00 13.68
N ASN A 228 9.03 -3.76 13.33
CA ASN A 228 9.86 -3.47 12.16
C ASN A 228 11.32 -3.86 12.42
N LEU A 229 11.81 -4.85 11.66
CA LEU A 229 13.20 -5.31 11.64
C LEU A 229 13.80 -5.21 10.23
N GLY A 230 13.21 -4.38 9.37
CA GLY A 230 13.50 -4.36 7.93
C GLY A 230 13.77 -2.98 7.34
N CYS A 231 13.51 -1.88 8.07
CA CYS A 231 13.76 -0.53 7.58
C CYS A 231 15.27 -0.25 7.44
N PRO A 232 15.79 0.02 6.22
CA PRO A 232 17.21 0.25 6.01
C PRO A 232 17.57 1.75 5.97
N GLN A 233 16.61 2.63 6.28
CA GLN A 233 16.75 4.08 6.07
C GLN A 233 17.76 4.71 7.01
N GLY A 234 18.31 5.87 6.63
CA GLY A 234 19.31 6.59 7.45
C GLY A 234 18.80 6.94 8.85
N ILE A 235 17.50 7.24 8.99
CA ILE A 235 16.87 7.49 10.29
C ILE A 235 16.89 6.25 11.21
N ALA A 236 16.73 5.06 10.64
CA ALA A 236 16.79 3.78 11.36
C ALA A 236 18.22 3.45 11.79
N ARG A 237 19.20 3.76 10.92
CA ARG A 237 20.62 3.66 11.28
C ARG A 237 20.97 4.56 12.46
N LYS A 238 20.58 5.85 12.38
CA LYS A 238 20.85 6.84 13.43
C LYS A 238 20.17 6.51 14.75
N GLY A 239 18.95 5.99 14.69
CA GLY A 239 18.18 5.61 15.87
C GLY A 239 18.44 4.18 16.37
N ASN A 240 19.30 3.42 15.71
CA ASN A 240 19.58 2.01 15.98
C ASN A 240 18.32 1.15 16.14
N TYR A 241 17.47 1.10 15.10
CA TYR A 241 16.28 0.25 15.02
C TYR A 241 16.11 -0.30 13.58
N GLY A 242 15.08 -1.10 13.34
CA GLY A 242 14.80 -1.64 12.00
C GLY A 242 15.87 -2.67 11.58
N ALA A 243 16.35 -2.58 10.34
CA ALA A 243 17.35 -3.53 9.82
C ALA A 243 18.74 -3.41 10.49
N PHE A 244 18.96 -2.43 11.36
CA PHE A 244 20.21 -2.27 12.12
C PHE A 244 20.21 -3.02 13.45
N LEU A 245 19.12 -3.72 13.77
CA LEU A 245 19.06 -4.66 14.89
C LEU A 245 19.44 -6.09 14.48
N GLN A 246 19.56 -6.38 13.18
CA GLN A 246 19.73 -7.76 12.70
C GLN A 246 21.00 -8.44 13.23
N GLU A 247 22.02 -7.66 13.62
CA GLU A 247 23.24 -8.13 14.27
C GLU A 247 23.06 -8.41 15.78
N ASP A 248 22.09 -7.78 16.44
CA ASP A 248 21.77 -7.98 17.87
C ASP A 248 20.47 -8.77 18.04
N GLN A 249 20.55 -10.07 17.76
CA GLN A 249 19.37 -10.94 17.79
C GLN A 249 18.87 -11.26 19.21
N GLU A 250 19.68 -11.04 20.24
CA GLU A 250 19.23 -11.15 21.63
C GLU A 250 18.33 -9.96 22.01
N LEU A 251 18.69 -8.75 21.60
CA LEU A 251 17.80 -7.60 21.73
C LEU A 251 16.49 -7.84 20.96
N ILE A 252 16.54 -8.35 19.72
CA ILE A 252 15.33 -8.69 18.95
C ILE A 252 14.45 -9.70 19.71
N TYR A 253 15.05 -10.75 20.27
CA TYR A 253 14.33 -11.72 21.08
C TYR A 253 13.66 -11.04 22.28
N SER A 254 14.39 -10.20 23.00
CA SER A 254 13.84 -9.50 24.18
C SER A 254 12.68 -8.57 23.82
N LEU A 255 12.74 -7.86 22.68
CA LEU A 255 11.69 -6.96 22.19
C LEU A 255 10.41 -7.74 21.88
N ILE A 256 10.52 -8.82 21.09
CA ILE A 256 9.38 -9.63 20.67
C ILE A 256 8.79 -10.39 21.87
N ASN A 257 9.64 -11.03 22.67
CA ASN A 257 9.19 -11.83 23.81
C ASN A 257 8.52 -10.98 24.90
N THR A 258 8.99 -9.75 25.12
CA THR A 258 8.33 -8.81 26.05
C THR A 258 6.91 -8.50 25.60
N LEU A 259 6.69 -8.20 24.32
CA LEU A 259 5.34 -8.01 23.80
C LEU A 259 4.52 -9.30 23.85
N HIS A 260 5.12 -10.43 23.46
CA HIS A 260 4.43 -11.73 23.42
C HIS A 260 3.97 -12.17 24.81
N THR A 261 4.69 -11.86 25.88
CA THR A 261 4.30 -12.26 27.23
C THR A 261 3.31 -11.31 27.89
N ASN A 262 3.24 -10.04 27.45
CA ASN A 262 2.48 -8.98 28.13
C ASN A 262 1.26 -8.46 27.35
N LEU A 263 1.14 -8.72 26.04
CA LEU A 263 -0.01 -8.30 25.23
C LEU A 263 -1.04 -9.42 25.07
N ASN A 264 -2.31 -9.01 25.05
CA ASN A 264 -3.45 -9.90 24.73
C ASN A 264 -3.62 -10.09 23.22
N VAL A 265 -3.08 -9.18 22.40
CA VAL A 265 -3.02 -9.35 20.95
C VAL A 265 -1.72 -10.05 20.54
N PRO A 266 -1.72 -10.80 19.42
CA PRO A 266 -0.52 -11.44 18.88
C PRO A 266 0.54 -10.42 18.45
N VAL A 267 1.78 -10.89 18.43
CA VAL A 267 2.95 -10.13 17.95
C VAL A 267 3.40 -10.71 16.63
N THR A 268 3.77 -9.86 15.67
CA THR A 268 4.33 -10.26 14.38
C THR A 268 5.64 -9.52 14.13
N ALA A 269 6.43 -9.96 13.15
CA ALA A 269 7.67 -9.27 12.81
C ALA A 269 7.92 -9.25 11.31
N LYS A 270 8.48 -8.13 10.83
CA LYS A 270 8.88 -7.95 9.44
C LYS A 270 10.40 -7.81 9.30
N ILE A 271 11.04 -8.79 8.67
CA ILE A 271 12.49 -8.85 8.46
C ILE A 271 12.89 -8.61 7.00
N ARG A 272 14.18 -8.41 6.78
CA ARG A 272 14.87 -8.57 5.49
C ARG A 272 15.68 -9.87 5.49
N VAL A 273 15.95 -10.41 4.31
CA VAL A 273 16.90 -11.52 4.17
C VAL A 273 18.33 -11.06 4.52
N LEU A 274 19.16 -12.00 4.96
CA LEU A 274 20.58 -11.82 5.22
C LEU A 274 21.41 -12.37 4.05
N GLU A 275 22.73 -12.20 4.12
CA GLU A 275 23.67 -12.55 3.04
C GLU A 275 23.55 -14.02 2.59
N THR A 276 23.30 -14.94 3.53
CA THR A 276 23.05 -16.34 3.22
C THR A 276 21.65 -16.79 3.64
N ARG A 277 21.13 -17.82 2.96
CA ARG A 277 19.82 -18.42 3.27
C ARG A 277 19.83 -19.08 4.64
N GLU A 278 20.95 -19.68 5.04
CA GLU A 278 21.17 -20.31 6.33
C GLU A 278 21.16 -19.28 7.46
N ALA A 279 21.85 -18.14 7.29
CA ALA A 279 21.82 -17.04 8.26
C ALA A 279 20.40 -16.47 8.38
N THR A 280 19.71 -16.31 7.25
CA THR A 280 18.30 -15.87 7.23
C THR A 280 17.41 -16.86 7.98
N LEU A 281 17.61 -18.17 7.80
CA LEU A 281 16.85 -19.21 8.50
C LEU A 281 17.10 -19.20 10.01
N ALA A 282 18.36 -19.06 10.43
CA ALA A 282 18.71 -18.93 11.84
C ALA A 282 18.04 -17.71 12.48
N TYR A 283 18.09 -16.57 11.77
CA TYR A 283 17.43 -15.33 12.19
C TYR A 283 15.90 -15.49 12.29
N ALA A 284 15.26 -16.08 11.28
CA ALA A 284 13.84 -16.38 11.29
C ALA A 284 13.44 -17.29 12.47
N LYS A 285 14.22 -18.33 12.75
CA LYS A 285 14.00 -19.23 13.91
C LYS A 285 14.09 -18.46 15.24
N LYS A 286 15.05 -17.55 15.39
CA LYS A 286 15.19 -16.72 16.59
C LYS A 286 13.96 -15.82 16.78
N VAL A 287 13.51 -15.14 15.73
CA VAL A 287 12.30 -14.28 15.72
C VAL A 287 11.05 -15.08 16.10
N LEU A 288 10.87 -16.27 15.52
CA LEU A 288 9.74 -17.15 15.84
C LEU A 288 9.80 -17.69 17.26
N SER A 289 10.99 -18.10 17.74
CA SER A 289 11.18 -18.60 19.11
C SER A 289 10.91 -17.54 20.17
N ALA A 290 11.04 -16.26 19.82
CA ALA A 290 10.69 -15.14 20.69
C ALA A 290 9.16 -14.92 20.81
N GLY A 291 8.34 -15.63 20.05
CA GLY A 291 6.88 -15.54 20.10
C GLY A 291 6.22 -14.73 18.98
N ALA A 292 6.94 -14.45 17.88
CA ALA A 292 6.32 -13.89 16.68
C ALA A 292 5.36 -14.92 16.05
N SER A 293 4.12 -14.49 15.81
CA SER A 293 3.02 -15.33 15.31
C SER A 293 3.04 -15.45 13.79
N ILE A 294 3.48 -14.40 13.11
CA ILE A 294 3.59 -14.34 11.65
C ILE A 294 4.94 -13.68 11.32
N LEU A 295 5.63 -14.25 10.34
CA LEU A 295 6.89 -13.74 9.82
C LEU A 295 6.69 -13.12 8.44
N THR A 296 6.86 -11.81 8.32
CA THR A 296 6.92 -11.15 7.01
C THR A 296 8.36 -11.04 6.55
N VAL A 297 8.67 -11.49 5.34
CA VAL A 297 10.04 -11.53 4.80
C VAL A 297 10.13 -10.67 3.54
N HIS A 298 10.93 -9.62 3.61
CA HIS A 298 11.32 -8.87 2.42
C HIS A 298 12.55 -9.51 1.78
N GLY A 299 12.43 -9.97 0.54
CA GLY A 299 13.47 -10.74 -0.17
C GLY A 299 14.72 -9.94 -0.56
N ARG A 300 15.00 -8.79 0.05
CA ARG A 300 16.21 -8.00 -0.25
C ARG A 300 17.03 -7.76 1.00
N LEU A 301 18.35 -7.73 0.84
CA LEU A 301 19.30 -7.31 1.86
C LEU A 301 19.05 -5.88 2.33
N ARG A 302 19.54 -5.51 3.51
CA ARG A 302 19.45 -4.14 4.05
C ARG A 302 20.06 -3.10 3.09
N GLU A 303 21.15 -3.45 2.42
CA GLU A 303 21.94 -2.59 1.54
C GLU A 303 21.21 -2.28 0.22
N ALA A 304 20.27 -3.13 -0.18
CA ALA A 304 19.44 -2.97 -1.38
C ALA A 304 18.33 -1.93 -1.17
N LYS A 305 18.74 -0.66 -1.21
CA LYS A 305 17.90 0.54 -1.13
C LYS A 305 18.33 1.62 -2.12
N GLY A 306 17.46 2.56 -2.42
CA GLY A 306 17.75 3.66 -3.35
C GLY A 306 18.10 3.14 -4.74
N HIS A 307 19.20 3.62 -5.32
CA HIS A 307 19.68 3.15 -6.63
C HIS A 307 20.23 1.73 -6.63
N LYS A 308 20.55 1.17 -5.46
CA LYS A 308 20.98 -0.22 -5.28
C LYS A 308 19.79 -1.19 -5.12
N THR A 309 18.57 -0.72 -5.37
CA THR A 309 17.37 -1.58 -5.31
C THR A 309 17.42 -2.55 -6.49
N GLY A 310 17.76 -3.80 -6.21
CA GLY A 310 17.65 -4.92 -7.15
C GLY A 310 16.33 -5.68 -7.01
N LEU A 311 16.28 -6.87 -7.61
CA LEU A 311 15.18 -7.83 -7.43
C LEU A 311 15.20 -8.39 -5.99
N ALA A 312 14.02 -8.83 -5.55
CA ALA A 312 13.85 -9.57 -4.31
C ALA A 312 14.04 -11.06 -4.60
N ASP A 313 14.87 -11.73 -3.81
CA ASP A 313 15.10 -13.16 -3.87
C ASP A 313 13.89 -13.90 -3.26
N TRP A 314 12.93 -14.25 -4.11
CA TRP A 314 11.81 -15.13 -3.74
C TRP A 314 12.29 -16.55 -3.40
N GLY A 315 13.42 -17.00 -3.95
CA GLY A 315 14.04 -18.29 -3.62
C GLY A 315 14.52 -18.36 -2.16
N ALA A 316 15.00 -17.25 -1.58
CA ALA A 316 15.30 -17.18 -0.16
C ALA A 316 14.04 -17.35 0.71
N ILE A 317 12.92 -16.76 0.31
CA ILE A 317 11.63 -16.94 1.00
C ILE A 317 11.16 -18.39 0.88
N ARG A 318 11.27 -18.99 -0.32
CA ARG A 318 10.96 -20.41 -0.54
C ARG A 318 11.81 -21.32 0.35
N TYR A 319 13.10 -21.04 0.45
CA TYR A 319 14.00 -21.77 1.33
C TYR A 319 13.56 -21.71 2.80
N LEU A 320 13.09 -20.55 3.29
CA LEU A 320 12.52 -20.45 4.63
C LEU A 320 11.25 -21.29 4.76
N ARG A 321 10.35 -21.23 3.78
CA ARG A 321 9.12 -22.03 3.78
C ARG A 321 9.44 -23.53 3.89
N ASP A 322 10.40 -24.03 3.12
CA ASP A 322 10.77 -25.45 3.11
C ASP A 322 11.48 -25.91 4.40
N ASN A 323 12.10 -25.00 5.15
CA ASN A 323 12.93 -25.34 6.32
C ASN A 323 12.35 -24.89 7.68
N LEU A 324 11.19 -24.24 7.67
CA LEU A 324 10.42 -23.88 8.87
C LEU A 324 9.22 -24.82 9.05
N PRO A 325 8.72 -25.02 10.29
CA PRO A 325 7.53 -25.82 10.53
C PRO A 325 6.37 -25.42 9.62
N ARG A 326 5.63 -26.40 9.08
CA ARG A 326 4.53 -26.16 8.12
C ARG A 326 3.49 -25.14 8.64
N GLU A 327 3.27 -25.14 9.95
CA GLU A 327 2.34 -24.22 10.62
C GLU A 327 2.84 -22.78 10.76
N THR A 328 4.12 -22.51 10.50
CA THR A 328 4.62 -21.13 10.46
C THR A 328 3.94 -20.37 9.33
N VAL A 329 3.35 -19.22 9.64
CA VAL A 329 2.73 -18.34 8.64
C VAL A 329 3.79 -17.37 8.12
N ILE A 330 3.96 -17.33 6.80
CA ILE A 330 4.94 -16.48 6.13
C ILE A 330 4.24 -15.53 5.16
N PHE A 331 4.55 -14.24 5.25
CA PHE A 331 4.15 -13.24 4.25
C PHE A 331 5.35 -12.87 3.37
N ALA A 332 5.22 -13.05 2.06
CA ALA A 332 6.25 -12.68 1.09
C ALA A 332 6.16 -11.20 0.73
N ASN A 333 7.30 -10.51 0.63
CA ASN A 333 7.35 -9.10 0.26
C ASN A 333 8.51 -8.79 -0.69
N GLY A 334 8.22 -7.95 -1.70
CA GLY A 334 9.19 -7.49 -2.70
C GLY A 334 8.83 -7.92 -4.11
N ASN A 335 9.01 -7.02 -5.08
CA ASN A 335 8.69 -7.23 -6.50
C ASN A 335 7.20 -7.47 -6.85
N ILE A 336 6.27 -6.94 -6.04
CA ILE A 336 4.83 -6.97 -6.33
C ILE A 336 4.42 -5.62 -6.91
N LEU A 337 4.41 -5.52 -8.25
CA LEU A 337 4.18 -4.28 -8.99
C LEU A 337 2.79 -4.24 -9.60
N CYS A 338 2.25 -5.39 -9.98
CA CYS A 338 0.91 -5.53 -10.56
C CYS A 338 0.18 -6.75 -9.96
N ARG A 339 -1.12 -6.89 -10.26
CA ARG A 339 -1.93 -8.01 -9.76
C ARG A 339 -1.36 -9.38 -10.12
N GLY A 340 -0.84 -9.53 -11.34
CA GLY A 340 -0.26 -10.80 -11.82
C GLY A 340 0.96 -11.26 -11.00
N ASP A 341 1.67 -10.34 -10.34
CA ASP A 341 2.80 -10.69 -9.46
C ASP A 341 2.38 -11.47 -8.22
N ILE A 342 1.12 -11.30 -7.77
CA ILE A 342 0.66 -11.88 -6.52
C ILE A 342 0.63 -13.41 -6.62
N GLU A 343 0.00 -13.94 -7.66
CA GLU A 343 -0.08 -15.40 -7.87
C GLU A 343 1.30 -16.00 -8.15
N ARG A 344 2.11 -15.35 -9.00
CA ARG A 344 3.50 -15.78 -9.25
C ARG A 344 4.33 -15.82 -7.97
N CYS A 345 4.19 -14.82 -7.10
CA CYS A 345 4.92 -14.77 -5.84
C CYS A 345 4.47 -15.88 -4.88
N LEU A 346 3.16 -16.11 -4.75
CA LEU A 346 2.61 -17.20 -3.93
C LEU A 346 3.12 -18.57 -4.42
N GLU A 347 3.07 -18.81 -5.73
CA GLU A 347 3.55 -20.04 -6.34
C GLU A 347 5.05 -20.25 -6.12
N ALA A 348 5.86 -19.24 -6.40
CA ALA A 348 7.32 -19.33 -6.28
C ALA A 348 7.79 -19.48 -4.83
N THR A 349 7.13 -18.82 -3.88
CA THR A 349 7.58 -18.77 -2.48
C THR A 349 6.91 -19.82 -1.59
N GLY A 350 5.70 -20.27 -1.94
CA GLY A 350 4.85 -21.05 -1.05
C GLY A 350 4.42 -20.31 0.22
N ALA A 351 4.51 -18.98 0.24
CA ALA A 351 4.06 -18.13 1.33
C ALA A 351 2.53 -18.16 1.48
N ASP A 352 2.02 -17.83 2.66
CA ASP A 352 0.59 -17.81 2.95
C ASP A 352 -0.09 -16.54 2.41
N ALA A 353 0.65 -15.42 2.34
CA ALA A 353 0.16 -14.15 1.81
C ALA A 353 1.27 -13.33 1.13
N VAL A 354 0.86 -12.35 0.32
CA VAL A 354 1.76 -11.45 -0.40
C VAL A 354 1.53 -10.00 0.03
N MET A 355 2.63 -9.33 0.33
CA MET A 355 2.65 -7.92 0.72
C MET A 355 3.15 -7.03 -0.41
N SER A 356 2.34 -6.03 -0.79
CA SER A 356 2.74 -4.97 -1.73
C SER A 356 2.87 -3.62 -1.03
N ALA A 357 3.88 -2.86 -1.43
CA ALA A 357 4.18 -1.51 -0.94
C ALA A 357 4.07 -0.51 -2.09
N GLU A 358 5.18 -0.24 -2.79
CA GLU A 358 5.23 0.70 -3.91
C GLU A 358 4.22 0.37 -5.01
N GLY A 359 3.99 -0.90 -5.34
CA GLY A 359 2.96 -1.30 -6.31
C GLY A 359 1.57 -0.75 -5.93
N ASN A 360 1.18 -0.89 -4.66
CA ASN A 360 -0.08 -0.34 -4.16
C ASN A 360 -0.09 1.20 -4.14
N LEU A 361 1.04 1.87 -3.92
CA LEU A 361 1.10 3.35 -3.96
C LEU A 361 0.86 3.92 -5.36
N TYR A 362 1.26 3.19 -6.40
CA TYR A 362 1.07 3.61 -7.79
C TYR A 362 -0.23 3.08 -8.40
N ASP A 363 -0.73 1.96 -7.89
CA ASP A 363 -2.01 1.36 -8.25
C ASP A 363 -2.76 0.90 -6.98
N PRO A 364 -3.64 1.75 -6.40
CA PRO A 364 -4.38 1.39 -5.20
C PRO A 364 -5.33 0.19 -5.41
N ALA A 365 -5.62 -0.17 -6.67
CA ALA A 365 -6.49 -1.29 -7.02
C ALA A 365 -5.72 -2.61 -7.24
N ILE A 366 -4.41 -2.68 -6.96
CA ILE A 366 -3.58 -3.87 -7.20
C ILE A 366 -4.17 -5.19 -6.63
N PHE A 367 -4.93 -5.10 -5.53
CA PHE A 367 -5.57 -6.25 -4.88
C PHE A 367 -7.02 -6.50 -5.33
N ALA A 368 -7.59 -5.63 -6.15
CA ALA A 368 -8.92 -5.80 -6.71
C ALA A 368 -8.91 -6.54 -8.04
N GLU A 369 -10.00 -7.23 -8.36
CA GLU A 369 -10.23 -7.75 -9.70
C GLU A 369 -10.54 -6.62 -10.68
N ALA A 370 -10.20 -6.83 -11.94
CA ALA A 370 -10.69 -5.97 -13.00
C ALA A 370 -12.23 -6.10 -13.10
N PRO A 371 -12.95 -5.01 -13.43
CA PRO A 371 -14.36 -5.11 -13.80
C PRO A 371 -14.56 -6.11 -14.94
N ALA A 372 -15.76 -6.71 -15.02
CA ALA A 372 -16.10 -7.56 -16.16
C ALA A 372 -16.09 -6.75 -17.47
N VAL A 373 -15.86 -7.45 -18.58
CA VAL A 373 -15.86 -6.82 -19.90
C VAL A 373 -17.25 -6.24 -20.19
N GLY A 374 -17.33 -4.94 -20.47
CA GLY A 374 -18.57 -4.19 -20.68
C GLY A 374 -19.10 -3.48 -19.42
N GLU A 375 -18.51 -3.73 -18.25
CA GLU A 375 -18.86 -3.12 -16.97
C GLU A 375 -17.80 -2.11 -16.47
N GLU A 376 -16.86 -1.71 -17.33
CA GLU A 376 -15.77 -0.78 -16.97
C GLU A 376 -16.26 0.60 -16.52
N GLY A 377 -17.40 1.03 -17.08
CA GLY A 377 -17.97 2.35 -16.85
C GLY A 377 -17.00 3.48 -17.22
N SER A 378 -17.06 4.58 -16.47
CA SER A 378 -16.15 5.73 -16.65
C SER A 378 -14.81 5.57 -15.90
N ALA A 379 -14.70 4.56 -15.06
CA ALA A 379 -13.63 4.43 -14.06
C ALA A 379 -12.42 3.64 -14.56
N TYR A 380 -12.68 2.61 -15.35
CA TYR A 380 -11.67 1.65 -15.76
C TYR A 380 -11.40 1.76 -17.25
N TRP A 381 -10.12 1.75 -17.62
CA TRP A 381 -9.72 1.62 -19.02
C TRP A 381 -9.36 0.19 -19.33
N ARG A 382 -9.82 -0.28 -20.50
CA ARG A 382 -9.38 -1.53 -21.10
C ARG A 382 -8.87 -1.28 -22.51
N GLY A 383 -7.61 -1.64 -22.74
CA GLY A 383 -6.99 -1.60 -24.05
C GLY A 383 -7.45 -2.75 -24.95
N ARG A 384 -7.14 -2.63 -26.24
CA ARG A 384 -7.44 -3.65 -27.27
C ARG A 384 -6.75 -4.99 -27.02
N ASP A 385 -5.67 -4.98 -26.25
CA ASP A 385 -4.92 -6.17 -25.82
C ASP A 385 -5.51 -6.83 -24.56
N GLY A 386 -6.67 -6.38 -24.10
CA GLY A 386 -7.37 -6.89 -22.92
C GLY A 386 -6.80 -6.38 -21.59
N ARG A 387 -5.64 -5.71 -21.60
CA ARG A 387 -5.04 -5.14 -20.39
C ARG A 387 -5.80 -3.89 -19.99
N GLY A 388 -5.81 -3.60 -18.70
CA GLY A 388 -6.53 -2.45 -18.18
C GLY A 388 -5.98 -1.93 -16.87
N GLY A 389 -6.66 -0.91 -16.35
CA GLY A 389 -6.39 -0.31 -15.06
C GLY A 389 -7.38 0.82 -14.77
N PHE A 390 -7.47 1.21 -13.51
CA PHE A 390 -8.26 2.36 -13.09
C PHE A 390 -7.61 3.66 -13.55
N ARG A 391 -8.44 4.63 -13.95
CA ARG A 391 -7.97 5.95 -14.37
C ARG A 391 -7.55 6.79 -13.17
N MET A 392 -6.56 7.64 -13.38
CA MET A 392 -6.01 8.51 -12.34
C MET A 392 -6.98 9.59 -11.85
N ASP A 393 -7.87 10.08 -12.71
CA ASP A 393 -8.92 11.04 -12.33
C ASP A 393 -9.96 10.41 -11.42
N GLU A 394 -10.39 9.19 -11.73
CA GLU A 394 -11.27 8.40 -10.87
C GLU A 394 -10.63 8.10 -9.53
N ALA A 395 -9.38 7.62 -9.53
CA ALA A 395 -8.69 7.26 -8.31
C ALA A 395 -8.45 8.48 -7.39
N MET A 396 -8.09 9.63 -7.97
CA MET A 396 -7.94 10.87 -7.20
C MET A 396 -9.29 11.33 -6.64
N ARG A 397 -10.36 11.32 -7.43
CA ARG A 397 -11.71 11.65 -6.97
C ARG A 397 -12.13 10.76 -5.82
N ARG A 398 -11.97 9.44 -5.96
CA ARG A 398 -12.29 8.45 -4.92
C ARG A 398 -11.51 8.70 -3.64
N TYR A 399 -10.22 9.02 -3.75
CA TYR A 399 -9.38 9.37 -2.59
C TYR A 399 -9.90 10.63 -1.87
N LEU A 400 -10.28 11.68 -2.60
CA LEU A 400 -10.88 12.87 -1.99
C LEU A 400 -12.23 12.55 -1.34
N ASP A 401 -13.08 11.72 -1.96
CA ASP A 401 -14.38 11.32 -1.40
C ASP A 401 -14.23 10.56 -0.08
N ILE A 402 -13.20 9.72 0.04
CA ILE A 402 -12.85 9.03 1.29
C ILE A 402 -12.45 10.05 2.36
N LEU A 403 -11.68 11.08 2.02
CA LEU A 403 -11.31 12.14 2.96
C LEU A 403 -12.55 12.94 3.39
N TYR A 404 -13.42 13.35 2.47
CA TYR A 404 -14.68 14.02 2.84
C TYR A 404 -15.51 13.16 3.78
N LYS A 405 -15.78 11.92 3.37
CA LYS A 405 -16.66 11.02 4.12
C LYS A 405 -16.11 10.70 5.49
N TYR A 406 -14.84 10.29 5.57
CA TYR A 406 -14.31 9.73 6.80
C TYR A 406 -13.44 10.71 7.58
N VAL A 407 -12.74 11.66 6.97
CA VAL A 407 -11.88 12.59 7.72
C VAL A 407 -12.62 13.87 8.07
N PHE A 408 -13.36 14.45 7.12
CA PHE A 408 -14.12 15.69 7.32
C PHE A 408 -15.57 15.47 7.75
N GLU A 409 -16.09 14.24 7.63
CA GLU A 409 -17.46 13.85 7.97
C GLU A 409 -18.51 14.68 7.22
N GLN A 410 -18.22 14.92 5.94
CA GLN A 410 -19.04 15.68 5.03
C GLN A 410 -19.34 14.83 3.80
N ALA A 411 -20.47 15.10 3.16
CA ALA A 411 -20.73 14.57 1.84
C ALA A 411 -19.69 15.15 0.87
N PRO A 412 -19.14 14.34 -0.05
CA PRO A 412 -18.30 14.88 -1.12
C PRO A 412 -19.08 15.92 -1.94
N PRO A 413 -18.40 16.94 -2.49
CA PRO A 413 -19.05 17.94 -3.32
C PRO A 413 -19.64 17.30 -4.58
N GLU A 414 -20.73 17.88 -5.09
CA GLU A 414 -21.24 17.53 -6.40
C GLU A 414 -20.20 17.90 -7.46
N ARG A 415 -19.92 16.95 -8.36
CA ARG A 415 -18.95 17.13 -9.44
C ARG A 415 -19.55 16.63 -10.74
N ARG A 416 -19.07 17.15 -11.86
CA ARG A 416 -19.40 16.65 -13.20
C ARG A 416 -19.11 15.15 -13.32
N ALA A 417 -19.86 14.46 -14.18
CA ALA A 417 -19.55 13.08 -14.54
C ALA A 417 -18.17 13.01 -15.21
N LEU A 418 -17.43 11.94 -14.95
CA LEU A 418 -16.15 11.69 -15.64
C LEU A 418 -16.42 11.45 -17.13
N TYR A 419 -15.49 11.91 -17.97
CA TYR A 419 -15.60 11.73 -19.42
C TYR A 419 -15.66 10.24 -19.81
N VAL A 420 -16.58 9.87 -20.70
CA VAL A 420 -16.71 8.52 -21.27
C VAL A 420 -16.67 8.61 -22.79
N PRO A 421 -15.76 7.91 -23.48
CA PRO A 421 -15.74 7.84 -24.94
C PRO A 421 -17.10 7.47 -25.53
N GLY A 422 -17.52 8.18 -26.57
CA GLY A 422 -18.76 7.87 -27.32
C GLY A 422 -20.06 8.31 -26.65
N GLN A 423 -20.06 8.79 -25.39
CA GLN A 423 -21.23 9.43 -24.81
C GLN A 423 -21.29 10.91 -25.24
N LYS A 424 -22.40 11.34 -25.83
CA LYS A 424 -22.65 12.77 -26.09
C LYS A 424 -22.79 13.48 -24.74
N GLU A 425 -21.93 14.48 -24.49
CA GLU A 425 -21.93 15.30 -23.28
C GLU A 425 -23.36 15.66 -22.82
N ALA A 426 -23.71 15.34 -21.57
CA ALA A 426 -24.79 16.04 -20.88
C ALA A 426 -24.27 17.46 -20.57
N ARG A 427 -24.40 18.38 -21.54
CA ARG A 427 -23.97 19.79 -21.41
C ARG A 427 -24.80 20.50 -20.34
N GLY A 428 -24.18 20.81 -19.21
CA GLY A 428 -24.50 21.99 -18.39
C GLY A 428 -23.50 23.10 -18.69
N PRO A 429 -23.87 24.39 -18.57
CA PRO A 429 -22.99 25.50 -18.91
C PRO A 429 -21.76 25.55 -17.97
N PRO A 430 -20.63 26.10 -18.44
CA PRO A 430 -19.41 26.21 -17.63
C PRO A 430 -19.67 27.09 -16.41
N THR A 431 -19.28 26.61 -15.23
CA THR A 431 -18.97 27.50 -14.10
C THR A 431 -17.82 28.41 -14.54
N PRO A 432 -17.86 29.73 -14.25
CA PRO A 432 -16.87 30.67 -14.77
C PRO A 432 -15.46 30.24 -14.36
N ASP A 433 -14.58 30.19 -15.36
CA ASP A 433 -13.16 29.97 -15.19
C ASP A 433 -12.58 30.97 -14.18
N ALA A 434 -11.73 30.48 -13.29
CA ALA A 434 -10.76 31.33 -12.62
C ALA A 434 -9.80 31.83 -13.71
N GLU A 435 -10.09 33.02 -14.22
CA GLU A 435 -9.26 33.70 -15.21
C GLU A 435 -7.81 33.79 -14.71
N ASP A 436 -6.93 33.50 -15.65
CA ASP A 436 -5.51 33.72 -15.64
C ASP A 436 -5.24 35.25 -15.56
N GLU A 437 -5.24 35.85 -14.36
CA GLU A 437 -4.72 37.22 -14.19
C GLU A 437 -3.18 37.17 -14.11
N PRO A 438 -2.45 37.77 -15.06
CA PRO A 438 -1.02 37.98 -14.89
C PRO A 438 -0.82 39.01 -13.77
N ALA A 439 0.09 38.70 -12.85
CA ALA A 439 0.42 39.55 -11.71
C ALA A 439 0.64 41.01 -12.13
N ARG A 440 -0.28 41.90 -11.72
CA ARG A 440 -0.12 43.35 -11.89
C ARG A 440 1.16 43.81 -11.17
N LYS A 441 2.17 44.16 -11.96
CA LYS A 441 3.31 44.96 -11.51
C LYS A 441 2.79 46.24 -10.87
N ARG A 442 3.11 46.45 -9.59
CA ARG A 442 3.05 47.77 -8.96
C ARG A 442 4.04 48.68 -9.69
N MET A 443 3.52 49.59 -10.51
CA MET A 443 4.25 50.75 -11.00
C MET A 443 4.76 51.55 -9.79
N LYS A 444 6.08 51.67 -9.68
CA LYS A 444 6.73 52.73 -8.92
C LYS A 444 7.15 53.77 -9.95
N SER A 445 6.50 54.93 -9.91
CA SER A 445 6.83 56.10 -10.70
C SER A 445 8.23 56.62 -10.34
N GLY A 446 9.04 56.88 -11.37
CA GLY A 446 10.08 57.90 -11.49
C GLY A 446 11.20 57.94 -10.44
N ASP A 447 12.43 57.65 -10.85
CA ASP A 447 13.32 58.73 -11.31
C ASP A 447 14.50 58.11 -12.09
N GLU A 448 14.96 58.85 -13.09
CA GLU A 448 15.93 58.46 -14.11
C GLU A 448 17.39 58.55 -13.62
N GLY A 449 18.28 57.78 -14.25
CA GLY A 449 19.68 58.16 -14.37
C GLY A 449 20.70 57.02 -14.28
N ALA A 450 21.14 56.54 -15.46
CA ALA A 450 22.50 56.07 -15.83
C ALA A 450 23.16 54.92 -15.02
N GLU A 451 23.97 54.01 -15.54
CA GLU A 451 24.50 53.64 -16.86
C GLU A 451 25.14 52.23 -16.68
N VAL A 452 24.94 51.36 -17.66
CA VAL A 452 25.92 50.48 -18.34
C VAL A 452 26.92 49.60 -17.54
N ALA A 453 26.70 48.28 -17.70
CA ALA A 453 27.65 47.18 -18.00
C ALA A 453 28.52 46.46 -16.95
N ALA A 454 28.60 45.15 -17.21
CA ALA A 454 29.70 44.19 -16.98
C ALA A 454 29.97 43.81 -15.50
N GLU A 455 30.37 42.60 -15.13
CA GLU A 455 30.69 41.35 -15.84
C GLU A 455 30.74 40.24 -14.77
N ASP A 456 30.90 39.01 -15.25
CA ASP A 456 31.07 37.75 -14.55
C ASP A 456 32.08 37.69 -13.40
N ALA A 457 31.86 36.64 -12.60
CA ALA A 457 32.84 35.71 -12.02
C ALA A 457 32.78 35.65 -10.48
N GLN A 458 32.20 34.59 -9.92
CA GLN A 458 32.78 33.26 -9.69
C GLN A 458 33.79 33.23 -8.52
N LYS A 459 33.56 32.23 -7.66
CA LYS A 459 34.48 31.53 -6.74
C LYS A 459 34.35 31.88 -5.27
N VAL A 460 33.79 30.95 -4.49
CA VAL A 460 34.38 29.73 -3.89
C VAL A 460 34.57 30.04 -2.42
N ALA A 461 33.82 29.27 -1.64
CA ALA A 461 33.94 29.16 -0.21
C ALA A 461 35.08 28.19 0.14
N GLU A 462 35.85 28.57 1.14
CA GLU A 462 36.64 27.74 2.05
C GLU A 462 37.17 28.76 3.08
N GLU A 463 37.29 28.50 4.37
CA GLU A 463 37.02 27.34 5.21
C GLU A 463 37.29 27.85 6.64
N THR A 464 36.59 27.31 7.64
CA THR A 464 37.05 27.26 9.05
C THR A 464 37.21 28.64 9.76
N THR A 465 37.09 28.81 11.08
CA THR A 465 37.24 27.92 12.23
C THR A 465 36.66 28.64 13.46
N THR A 466 36.10 27.85 14.38
CA THR A 466 36.17 27.98 15.85
C THR A 466 35.86 29.31 16.57
N ALA A 467 34.79 29.21 17.38
CA ALA A 467 34.81 29.31 18.85
C ALA A 467 34.80 30.68 19.56
N ALA A 468 34.09 30.62 20.71
CA ALA A 468 34.19 31.43 21.91
C ALA A 468 33.39 32.76 22.00
N GLN A 469 32.26 32.62 22.68
CA GLN A 469 31.62 33.47 23.73
C GLN A 469 32.50 34.57 24.40
N PRO A 470 31.97 35.36 25.36
CA PRO A 470 30.75 36.17 25.43
C PRO A 470 31.05 37.60 25.98
N ALA A 471 30.15 38.58 25.81
CA ALA A 471 30.11 39.79 26.65
C ALA A 471 28.73 40.47 26.46
N THR A 472 27.77 40.28 27.38
CA THR A 472 27.45 41.19 28.50
C THR A 472 27.37 42.66 28.11
N THR A 473 26.15 43.18 27.99
CA THR A 473 25.67 44.39 28.71
C THR A 473 24.19 44.65 28.39
N GLU A 474 23.34 44.36 29.40
CA GLU A 474 22.18 45.18 29.77
C GLU A 474 22.71 46.61 30.08
N ASN A 475 22.02 47.74 29.99
CA ASN A 475 20.60 48.07 29.97
C ASN A 475 20.54 49.57 29.55
N SER A 476 19.59 49.98 28.70
CA SER A 476 18.98 51.32 28.87
C SER A 476 17.62 51.36 28.17
N GLU A 477 16.60 51.50 29.00
CA GLU A 477 15.23 51.71 28.62
C GLU A 477 15.04 53.14 28.09
N THR A 478 14.45 53.28 26.91
CA THR A 478 13.55 54.40 26.59
C THR A 478 12.47 53.91 25.62
N ALA A 479 11.27 53.67 26.15
CA ALA A 479 10.03 53.69 25.39
C ALA A 479 9.46 55.14 25.44
N PRO A 480 8.41 55.53 24.67
CA PRO A 480 7.62 54.74 23.72
C PRO A 480 7.30 55.49 22.41
N LYS A 481 7.22 54.79 21.25
CA LYS A 481 6.35 55.25 20.13
C LYS A 481 5.64 54.07 19.47
N SER A 482 4.32 54.12 19.54
CA SER A 482 3.34 53.17 19.04
C SER A 482 3.51 52.85 17.55
N LYS A 483 3.65 51.57 17.20
CA LYS A 483 3.29 51.04 15.89
C LYS A 483 2.33 49.87 16.07
N LYS A 484 1.09 50.05 15.60
CA LYS A 484 0.09 48.99 15.46
C LYS A 484 0.68 47.88 14.57
N ALA A 485 1.14 46.80 15.17
CA ALA A 485 1.44 45.58 14.45
C ALA A 485 0.13 44.81 14.23
N ALA A 486 -0.32 44.72 12.98
CA ALA A 486 -1.34 43.76 12.58
C ALA A 486 -0.77 42.36 12.84
N LYS A 487 -1.24 41.73 13.92
CA LYS A 487 -0.87 40.37 14.31
C LYS A 487 -1.45 39.43 13.25
N LYS A 488 -0.64 39.09 12.24
CA LYS A 488 -0.96 38.03 11.26
C LYS A 488 -1.24 36.78 12.09
N GLN A 489 -2.51 36.39 12.25
CA GLN A 489 -2.89 35.17 12.94
C GLN A 489 -2.14 34.03 12.24
N LYS A 490 -1.19 33.43 12.96
CA LYS A 490 -0.45 32.28 12.48
C LYS A 490 -1.47 31.15 12.40
N ARG A 491 -1.97 30.86 11.19
CA ARG A 491 -2.83 29.71 10.91
C ARG A 491 -2.24 28.48 11.60
N GLU A 492 -3.04 27.82 12.43
CA GLU A 492 -2.62 26.64 13.16
C GLU A 492 -2.20 25.55 12.16
N LYS A 493 -1.10 24.86 12.45
CA LYS A 493 -0.55 23.86 11.52
C LYS A 493 -1.42 22.61 11.60
N VAL A 494 -2.11 22.28 10.52
CA VAL A 494 -2.88 21.03 10.37
C VAL A 494 -1.97 19.84 10.68
N SER A 495 -2.45 18.93 11.52
CA SER A 495 -1.65 17.85 12.08
C SER A 495 -2.29 16.46 11.99
N SER A 496 -3.45 16.34 11.34
CA SER A 496 -4.08 15.03 11.11
C SER A 496 -3.17 14.13 10.23
N PRO A 497 -2.95 12.86 10.61
CA PRO A 497 -2.13 11.93 9.82
C PRO A 497 -2.61 11.87 8.36
N ASN A 498 -3.92 11.73 8.16
CA ASN A 498 -4.53 11.60 6.84
C ASN A 498 -4.37 12.86 5.97
N LEU A 499 -4.39 14.05 6.58
CA LEU A 499 -4.31 15.32 5.84
C LEU A 499 -2.89 15.68 5.44
N VAL A 500 -1.89 15.31 6.26
CA VAL A 500 -0.48 15.54 5.94
C VAL A 500 -0.01 14.63 4.80
N ALA A 501 -0.56 13.41 4.72
CA ALA A 501 -0.21 12.44 3.68
C ALA A 501 -0.87 12.72 2.31
N MET A 502 -1.83 13.64 2.21
CA MET A 502 -2.55 13.90 0.96
C MET A 502 -1.64 14.26 -0.23
N GLN A 503 -0.71 15.20 -0.02
CA GLN A 503 0.18 15.64 -1.11
C GLN A 503 1.06 14.49 -1.61
N PRO A 504 1.82 13.79 -0.74
CA PRO A 504 2.63 12.66 -1.22
C PRO A 504 1.77 11.56 -1.86
N HIS A 505 0.61 11.20 -1.30
CA HIS A 505 -0.31 10.23 -1.91
C HIS A 505 -0.68 10.61 -3.35
N CYS A 506 -1.10 11.86 -3.59
CA CYS A 506 -1.43 12.32 -4.94
C CYS A 506 -0.21 12.30 -5.88
N PHE A 507 1.00 12.59 -5.39
CA PHE A 507 2.21 12.48 -6.22
C PHE A 507 2.55 11.04 -6.62
N HIS A 508 2.28 10.07 -5.75
CA HIS A 508 2.42 8.66 -6.09
C HIS A 508 1.34 8.25 -7.10
N LEU A 509 0.07 8.53 -6.78
CA LEU A 509 -1.06 8.15 -7.60
C LEU A 509 -0.98 8.73 -9.03
N LEU A 510 -0.60 10.01 -9.15
CA LEU A 510 -0.56 10.73 -10.41
C LEU A 510 0.81 10.68 -11.09
N ARG A 511 1.73 9.80 -10.65
CA ARG A 511 3.14 9.86 -11.03
C ARG A 511 3.38 9.92 -12.54
N ALA A 512 2.69 9.08 -13.32
CA ALA A 512 2.83 9.08 -14.77
C ALA A 512 2.27 10.37 -15.41
N LEU A 513 1.13 10.87 -14.93
CA LEU A 513 0.48 12.08 -15.38
C LEU A 513 1.32 13.35 -15.11
N VAL A 514 1.80 13.54 -13.88
CA VAL A 514 2.56 14.76 -13.50
C VAL A 514 3.95 14.82 -14.15
N SER A 515 4.43 13.69 -14.71
CA SER A 515 5.65 13.67 -15.51
C SER A 515 5.49 14.29 -16.90
N LYS A 516 4.24 14.38 -17.39
CA LYS A 516 3.88 14.99 -18.68
C LYS A 516 3.18 16.34 -18.52
N HIS A 517 2.35 16.49 -17.50
CA HIS A 517 1.53 17.69 -17.27
C HIS A 517 2.09 18.52 -16.11
N HIS A 518 3.05 19.40 -16.42
CA HIS A 518 3.74 20.22 -15.42
C HIS A 518 2.81 21.21 -14.69
N SER A 519 1.77 21.71 -15.35
CA SER A 519 0.78 22.59 -14.71
C SER A 519 0.07 21.90 -13.55
N VAL A 520 -0.33 20.63 -13.73
CA VAL A 520 -0.92 19.80 -12.67
C VAL A 520 0.09 19.55 -11.55
N ARG A 521 1.33 19.19 -11.92
CA ARG A 521 2.42 18.97 -10.96
C ARG A 521 2.64 20.19 -10.07
N ASP A 522 2.73 21.36 -10.68
CA ASP A 522 3.06 22.59 -9.99
C ASP A 522 1.88 23.08 -9.13
N ALA A 523 0.63 22.84 -9.56
CA ALA A 523 -0.56 23.08 -8.74
C ALA A 523 -0.59 22.15 -7.51
N LEU A 524 -0.34 20.85 -7.70
CA LEU A 524 -0.27 19.87 -6.62
C LEU A 524 0.86 20.19 -5.62
N ALA A 525 2.02 20.63 -6.11
CA ALA A 525 3.15 21.03 -5.28
C ALA A 525 2.83 22.23 -4.36
N ARG A 526 1.88 23.09 -4.76
CA ARG A 526 1.44 24.25 -3.98
C ARG A 526 0.34 23.92 -2.96
N CYS A 527 -0.30 22.77 -3.08
CA CYS A 527 -1.34 22.33 -2.14
C CYS A 527 -0.79 22.20 -0.72
N ARG A 528 -1.64 22.47 0.27
CA ARG A 528 -1.30 22.37 1.70
C ARG A 528 -2.13 21.28 2.36
N PRO A 529 -1.63 20.65 3.45
CA PRO A 529 -2.40 19.67 4.20
C PRO A 529 -3.80 20.17 4.57
N GLY A 530 -4.84 19.43 4.15
CA GLY A 530 -6.24 19.75 4.41
C GLY A 530 -6.85 20.88 3.59
N ASP A 531 -6.13 21.44 2.61
CA ASP A 531 -6.65 22.49 1.72
C ASP A 531 -7.50 21.89 0.59
N MET A 532 -8.69 21.39 0.96
CA MET A 532 -9.54 20.62 0.06
C MET A 532 -9.93 21.38 -1.20
N GLU A 533 -10.11 22.71 -1.12
CA GLU A 533 -10.39 23.56 -2.28
C GLU A 533 -9.25 23.51 -3.31
N ALA A 534 -7.99 23.59 -2.85
CA ALA A 534 -6.84 23.44 -3.74
C ALA A 534 -6.77 22.04 -4.36
N TYR A 535 -7.07 20.98 -3.61
CA TYR A 535 -7.09 19.61 -4.13
C TYR A 535 -8.22 19.36 -5.15
N GLU A 536 -9.40 19.95 -4.96
CA GLU A 536 -10.49 19.93 -5.95
C GLU A 536 -10.09 20.67 -7.23
N GLY A 537 -9.40 21.81 -7.11
CA GLY A 537 -8.82 22.50 -8.25
C GLY A 537 -7.84 21.62 -9.04
N VAL A 538 -6.96 20.89 -8.35
CA VAL A 538 -6.05 19.92 -8.98
C VAL A 538 -6.84 18.77 -9.62
N LEU A 539 -7.88 18.24 -8.96
CA LEU A 539 -8.74 17.19 -9.53
C LEU A 539 -9.38 17.67 -10.83
N GLY A 540 -9.91 18.89 -10.89
CA GLY A 540 -10.47 19.46 -12.11
C GLY A 540 -9.45 19.56 -13.26
N MET A 541 -8.20 19.90 -12.95
CA MET A 541 -7.11 19.87 -13.95
C MET A 541 -6.80 18.44 -14.40
N VAL A 542 -6.73 17.48 -13.47
CA VAL A 542 -6.49 16.06 -13.76
C VAL A 542 -7.58 15.50 -14.68
N GLU A 543 -8.85 15.72 -14.36
CA GLU A 543 -9.98 15.26 -15.18
C GLU A 543 -9.92 15.80 -16.61
N ARG A 544 -9.53 17.07 -16.79
CA ARG A 544 -9.40 17.70 -18.11
C ARG A 544 -8.29 17.05 -18.94
N VAL A 545 -7.10 16.87 -18.36
CA VAL A 545 -5.98 16.26 -19.11
C VAL A 545 -6.23 14.76 -19.36
N VAL A 546 -6.87 14.05 -18.43
CA VAL A 546 -7.26 12.65 -18.65
C VAL A 546 -8.24 12.54 -19.81
N GLU A 547 -9.24 13.43 -19.88
CA GLU A 547 -10.15 13.52 -21.03
C GLU A 547 -9.40 13.76 -22.36
N GLU A 548 -8.47 14.72 -22.39
CA GLU A 548 -7.63 14.99 -23.57
C GLU A 548 -6.85 13.75 -24.01
N GLY A 549 -6.22 13.06 -23.05
CA GLY A 549 -5.44 11.85 -23.33
C GLY A 549 -6.28 10.66 -23.76
N ILE A 550 -7.54 10.56 -23.33
CA ILE A 550 -8.47 9.54 -23.82
C ILE A 550 -8.90 9.87 -25.25
N ARG A 551 -9.24 11.14 -25.54
CA ARG A 551 -9.58 11.57 -26.91
C ARG A 551 -8.44 11.32 -27.90
N GLU A 552 -7.19 11.57 -27.48
CA GLU A 552 -5.99 11.25 -28.26
C GLU A 552 -5.82 9.74 -28.48
N TYR A 553 -6.00 8.94 -27.43
CA TYR A 553 -5.93 7.48 -27.52
C TYR A 553 -6.95 6.94 -28.53
N GLU A 554 -8.20 7.40 -28.48
CA GLU A 554 -9.24 7.01 -29.43
C GLU A 554 -8.95 7.47 -30.86
N ALA A 555 -8.54 8.74 -31.04
CA ALA A 555 -8.25 9.31 -32.35
C ALA A 555 -7.09 8.60 -33.07
N THR A 556 -6.11 8.10 -32.33
CA THR A 556 -4.94 7.38 -32.86
C THR A 556 -5.14 5.86 -32.92
N GLY A 557 -6.31 5.36 -32.52
CA GLY A 557 -6.56 3.92 -32.39
C GLY A 557 -5.65 3.24 -31.35
N GLY A 558 -5.04 4.00 -30.45
CA GLY A 558 -4.09 3.55 -29.43
C GLY A 558 -2.61 3.71 -29.79
N ALA A 559 -2.27 4.22 -30.98
CA ALA A 559 -0.87 4.39 -31.39
C ALA A 559 -0.08 5.29 -30.43
N SER A 560 -0.71 6.31 -29.84
CA SER A 560 -0.07 7.19 -28.83
C SER A 560 0.45 6.43 -27.58
N TYR A 561 -0.12 5.26 -27.28
CA TYR A 561 0.36 4.35 -26.24
C TYR A 561 1.33 3.30 -26.77
N HIS A 562 1.06 2.71 -27.93
CA HIS A 562 1.91 1.68 -28.51
C HIS A 562 3.30 2.21 -28.92
N ASP A 563 3.37 3.40 -29.51
CA ASP A 563 4.64 4.04 -29.87
C ASP A 563 5.47 4.36 -28.61
N ALA A 564 4.80 4.79 -27.54
CA ALA A 564 5.46 5.04 -26.25
C ALA A 564 5.99 3.75 -25.61
N LEU A 565 5.27 2.64 -25.74
CA LEU A 565 5.76 1.31 -25.32
C LEU A 565 6.97 0.85 -26.13
N GLU A 566 6.97 1.09 -27.44
CA GLU A 566 8.04 0.67 -28.34
C GLU A 566 9.31 1.53 -28.21
N GLY A 567 9.15 2.85 -28.04
CA GLY A 567 10.27 3.75 -27.75
C GLY A 567 11.01 3.38 -26.45
N GLU A 568 10.28 2.89 -25.44
CA GLU A 568 10.91 2.38 -24.21
C GLU A 568 11.65 1.06 -24.44
N LYS A 569 11.13 0.14 -25.28
CA LYS A 569 11.90 -1.07 -25.68
C LYS A 569 13.23 -0.68 -26.32
N GLY A 570 13.22 0.28 -27.25
CA GLY A 570 14.42 0.76 -27.95
C GLY A 570 15.44 1.39 -27.00
N ASN A 571 15.00 2.20 -26.05
CA ASN A 571 15.88 2.89 -25.09
C ASN A 571 16.50 1.98 -24.02
N VAL A 572 15.92 0.81 -23.72
CA VAL A 572 16.51 -0.12 -22.75
C VAL A 572 17.32 -1.22 -23.42
N LEU A 573 16.91 -1.70 -24.61
CA LEU A 573 17.72 -2.66 -25.39
C LEU A 573 19.02 -2.03 -25.88
N SER A 574 19.01 -0.75 -26.27
CA SER A 574 20.23 -0.01 -26.65
C SER A 574 21.16 0.22 -25.45
N ALA A 575 20.61 0.41 -24.26
CA ALA A 575 21.37 0.60 -23.03
C ALA A 575 21.89 -0.72 -22.42
N SER A 576 21.27 -1.87 -22.72
CA SER A 576 21.66 -3.16 -22.15
C SER A 576 22.92 -3.77 -22.78
N GLY A 577 23.45 -3.22 -23.87
CA GLY A 577 24.61 -3.80 -24.58
C GLY A 577 24.41 -5.26 -25.05
N TYR A 578 23.16 -5.75 -25.07
CA TYR A 578 22.84 -7.13 -25.43
C TYR A 578 22.77 -7.25 -26.95
N VAL A 579 23.90 -7.55 -27.57
CA VAL A 579 23.95 -8.03 -28.95
C VAL A 579 23.39 -9.45 -28.93
N GLY A 580 22.35 -9.68 -29.74
CA GLY A 580 21.56 -10.90 -29.72
C GLY A 580 22.38 -12.18 -29.88
N VAL A 581 21.97 -13.20 -29.15
CA VAL A 581 22.19 -14.59 -29.55
C VAL A 581 20.80 -15.16 -29.80
N GLY A 582 20.58 -15.64 -31.03
CA GLY A 582 19.29 -16.09 -31.52
C GLY A 582 18.68 -17.18 -30.63
N LEU A 583 17.42 -16.98 -30.27
CA LEU A 583 16.56 -18.03 -29.72
C LEU A 583 15.83 -18.67 -30.90
N GLU A 584 16.45 -19.68 -31.50
CA GLU A 584 15.69 -20.76 -32.11
C GLU A 584 15.06 -21.57 -30.97
N THR A 585 13.74 -21.59 -30.96
CA THR A 585 12.93 -22.41 -30.07
C THR A 585 13.04 -23.87 -30.50
N GLU A 586 13.76 -24.70 -29.75
CA GLU A 586 13.40 -26.09 -29.44
C GLU A 586 14.26 -26.57 -28.26
N GLY A 587 13.63 -26.81 -27.11
CA GLY A 587 14.33 -27.27 -25.92
C GLY A 587 13.41 -27.31 -24.71
N ASP A 588 12.95 -28.50 -24.39
CA ASP A 588 12.03 -28.86 -23.30
C ASP A 588 12.60 -28.44 -21.92
N VAL A 589 12.08 -27.36 -21.33
CA VAL A 589 12.38 -26.96 -19.94
C VAL A 589 11.15 -27.25 -19.08
N LYS A 590 11.24 -28.35 -18.33
CA LYS A 590 10.34 -28.62 -17.19
C LYS A 590 10.67 -27.66 -16.05
N GLY A 591 9.72 -26.76 -15.73
CA GLY A 591 9.58 -26.09 -14.45
C GLY A 591 10.64 -25.04 -14.12
N GLY A 592 10.32 -23.76 -14.33
CA GLY A 592 11.14 -22.64 -13.86
C GLY A 592 10.36 -21.32 -13.95
N ALA A 593 10.32 -20.60 -12.84
CA ALA A 593 9.68 -19.29 -12.72
C ALA A 593 10.17 -18.32 -13.80
N VAL A 594 9.26 -17.57 -14.42
CA VAL A 594 9.67 -16.42 -15.24
C VAL A 594 10.09 -15.32 -14.26
N GLU A 595 11.37 -15.33 -13.91
CA GLU A 595 12.03 -14.25 -13.17
C GLU A 595 12.07 -13.00 -14.07
N TYR A 596 11.83 -11.81 -13.52
CA TYR A 596 12.08 -10.59 -14.28
C TYR A 596 13.59 -10.41 -14.44
N GLU A 597 14.20 -11.04 -15.44
CA GLU A 597 15.64 -10.91 -15.70
C GLU A 597 16.05 -9.46 -16.03
N THR A 598 15.08 -8.61 -16.43
CA THR A 598 15.28 -7.18 -16.75
C THR A 598 14.11 -6.31 -16.28
N SER A 599 14.34 -5.02 -16.05
CA SER A 599 13.24 -4.07 -15.79
C SER A 599 12.34 -3.88 -17.03
N VAL A 600 12.82 -4.23 -18.22
CA VAL A 600 12.07 -4.12 -19.48
C VAL A 600 10.83 -4.99 -19.47
N ALA A 601 10.95 -6.24 -19.01
CA ALA A 601 9.82 -7.15 -18.92
C ALA A 601 8.76 -6.62 -17.94
N ALA A 602 9.18 -6.12 -16.78
CA ALA A 602 8.28 -5.50 -15.80
C ALA A 602 7.60 -4.24 -16.36
N VAL A 603 8.34 -3.37 -17.07
CA VAL A 603 7.76 -2.21 -17.78
C VAL A 603 6.73 -2.69 -18.79
N ARG A 604 7.06 -3.66 -19.65
CA ARG A 604 6.15 -4.16 -20.68
C ARG A 604 4.84 -4.65 -20.08
N GLU A 605 4.87 -5.33 -18.94
CA GLU A 605 3.69 -5.86 -18.26
C GLU A 605 2.87 -4.76 -17.57
N CYS A 606 3.54 -3.88 -16.82
CA CYS A 606 2.89 -2.88 -15.97
C CYS A 606 2.46 -1.61 -16.71
N LYS A 607 3.10 -1.27 -17.83
CA LYS A 607 2.88 0.01 -18.52
C LYS A 607 1.45 0.12 -19.04
N ARG A 608 0.87 1.28 -18.83
CA ARG A 608 -0.47 1.68 -19.30
C ARG A 608 -0.38 3.08 -19.93
N PRO A 609 -1.43 3.55 -20.62
CA PRO A 609 -1.52 4.96 -20.96
C PRO A 609 -1.28 5.83 -19.73
N TRP A 610 -0.67 7.00 -19.92
CA TRP A 610 -0.12 7.81 -18.82
C TRP A 610 -1.18 8.31 -17.81
N TRP A 611 -2.46 8.31 -18.21
CA TRP A 611 -3.61 8.66 -17.37
C TRP A 611 -4.23 7.46 -16.62
N VAL A 612 -3.67 6.24 -16.74
CA VAL A 612 -4.03 5.05 -15.95
C VAL A 612 -3.06 4.88 -14.80
N CYS A 613 -3.58 4.52 -13.63
CA CYS A 613 -2.79 4.03 -12.51
C CYS A 613 -1.90 2.87 -12.96
N GLN A 614 -0.60 2.96 -12.69
CA GLN A 614 0.38 1.99 -13.17
C GLN A 614 1.64 2.03 -12.32
N ALA A 615 2.27 0.88 -12.13
CA ALA A 615 3.49 0.78 -11.35
C ALA A 615 4.62 1.65 -11.91
N TYR A 616 5.38 2.27 -11.00
CA TYR A 616 6.66 2.86 -11.35
C TYR A 616 7.76 1.81 -11.30
N VAL A 617 8.19 1.35 -12.47
CA VAL A 617 9.29 0.40 -12.60
C VAL A 617 10.62 1.16 -12.62
N ARG A 618 11.50 0.84 -11.67
CA ARG A 618 12.88 1.38 -11.65
C ARG A 618 13.79 0.49 -12.49
N PRO A 619 14.74 1.08 -13.23
CA PRO A 619 15.82 0.29 -13.82
C PRO A 619 16.58 -0.48 -12.74
N LEU A 620 17.00 -1.69 -13.07
CA LEU A 620 17.91 -2.46 -12.22
C LEU A 620 19.26 -1.74 -12.11
N PRO A 621 20.05 -1.95 -11.05
CA PRO A 621 21.33 -1.25 -10.87
C PRO A 621 22.27 -1.38 -12.08
N MET A 622 22.34 -2.57 -12.69
CA MET A 622 23.12 -2.81 -13.91
C MET A 622 22.63 -1.96 -15.10
N GLU A 623 21.32 -1.90 -15.31
CA GLU A 623 20.72 -1.08 -16.37
C GLU A 623 20.88 0.42 -16.10
N ALA A 624 20.82 0.84 -14.83
CA ALA A 624 21.02 2.23 -14.43
C ALA A 624 22.48 2.68 -14.65
N MET A 625 23.45 1.82 -14.32
CA MET A 625 24.87 2.06 -14.62
C MET A 625 25.10 2.15 -16.13
N ALA A 626 24.53 1.22 -16.91
CA ALA A 626 24.67 1.24 -18.36
C ALA A 626 24.05 2.49 -19.01
N LYS A 627 22.98 3.04 -18.42
CA LYS A 627 22.38 4.34 -18.81
C LYS A 627 23.15 5.56 -18.31
N GLY A 628 24.27 5.40 -17.60
CA GLY A 628 25.01 6.49 -16.96
C GLY A 628 24.23 7.22 -15.85
N SER A 629 23.10 6.67 -15.42
CA SER A 629 22.25 7.23 -14.35
C SER A 629 22.76 6.86 -12.96
N LEU A 630 23.76 5.98 -12.88
CA LEU A 630 24.47 5.60 -11.66
C LEU A 630 25.97 5.51 -11.96
N THR A 631 26.79 6.20 -11.17
CA THR A 631 28.25 6.07 -11.16
C THR A 631 28.69 5.19 -9.99
N MET A 632 29.72 4.36 -10.19
CA MET A 632 30.29 3.47 -9.17
C MET A 632 30.72 4.21 -7.91
#